data_AF-A0A7K3S6K8-F1
#
_entry.id   AF-A0A7K3S6K8-F1
#
_cell.length_a   1.000
_cell.length_b   1.000
_cell.length_c   1.000
_cell.angle_alpha   90.00
_cell.angle_beta   90.00
_cell.angle_gamma   90.00
#
_symmetry.space_group_name_H-M   'P 1'
#
loop_
_entity.id
_entity.type
_entity.pdbx_description
1 polymer ?
#
loop_
_entity_poly.entity_id
_entity_poly.type
_entity_poly.pdbx_seq_one_letter_code
_entity_poly.pdbx_strand_id
1 'polypeptide(L)' 'MNRSRTKAPAGVNLPALRHHNAALVLDLLRAAGAEGISRLELAEGTGLTPQAVSKITARLREDGLAAGA' A
#
# COMPACT_ATOMS: atom_id res chain seq x y z
N MET A 1 -32.59 -4.52 -34.46
CA MET A 1 -32.49 -4.87 -33.03
C MET A 1 -31.05 -4.63 -32.59
N ASN A 2 -30.77 -3.51 -31.93
CA ASN A 2 -29.42 -3.05 -31.61
C ASN A 2 -29.04 -3.50 -30.18
N ARG A 3 -28.06 -4.41 -30.02
CA ARG A 3 -27.53 -4.77 -28.70
C ARG A 3 -26.33 -3.88 -28.38
N SER A 4 -26.58 -2.77 -27.70
CA SER A 4 -25.52 -2.00 -27.04
C SER A 4 -24.89 -2.86 -25.95
N ARG A 5 -23.74 -3.48 -26.25
CA ARG A 5 -22.90 -4.13 -25.24
C ARG A 5 -22.25 -3.04 -24.41
N THR A 6 -22.81 -2.76 -23.24
CA THR A 6 -22.15 -1.97 -22.20
C THR A 6 -20.83 -2.67 -21.87
N LYS A 7 -19.70 -2.02 -22.19
CA LYS A 7 -18.37 -2.53 -21.86
C LYS A 7 -18.28 -2.62 -20.33
N ALA A 8 -18.25 -3.84 -19.79
CA ALA A 8 -18.02 -4.04 -18.36
C ALA A 8 -16.67 -3.39 -17.98
N PRO A 9 -16.58 -2.70 -16.82
CA PRO A 9 -15.32 -2.17 -16.36
C PRO A 9 -14.32 -3.32 -16.23
N ALA A 10 -13.10 -3.13 -16.74
CA ALA A 10 -12.05 -4.12 -16.63
C ALA A 10 -11.80 -4.46 -15.14
N GLY A 11 -11.68 -5.74 -14.82
CA GLY A 11 -11.39 -6.19 -13.46
C GLY A 11 -10.05 -5.66 -12.96
N VAL A 12 -9.98 -5.24 -11.70
CA VAL A 12 -8.76 -4.78 -11.05
C VAL A 12 -7.99 -5.96 -10.47
N ASN A 13 -6.68 -6.06 -10.75
CA ASN A 13 -5.81 -7.05 -10.12
C ASN A 13 -5.47 -6.64 -8.68
N LEU A 14 -6.35 -6.99 -7.75
CA LEU A 14 -6.19 -6.66 -6.33
C LEU A 14 -4.91 -7.22 -5.71
N PRO A 15 -4.47 -8.46 -5.99
CA PRO A 15 -3.18 -8.96 -5.51
C PRO A 15 -1.99 -8.10 -5.94
N ALA A 16 -1.95 -7.68 -7.22
CA ALA A 16 -0.88 -6.83 -7.73
C ALA A 16 -0.88 -5.45 -7.04
N LEU A 17 -2.06 -4.85 -6.86
CA LEU A 17 -2.20 -3.57 -6.15
C LEU A 17 -1.73 -3.67 -4.69
N ARG A 18 -2.06 -4.77 -4.01
CA ARG A 18 -1.58 -5.01 -2.63
C ARG A 18 -0.08 -5.17 -2.54
N HIS A 19 0.55 -5.78 -3.54
CA HIS A 19 2.02 -5.87 -3.61
C HIS A 19 2.65 -4.51 -3.84
N HIS A 20 2.12 -3.73 -4.79
CA HIS A 20 2.60 -2.39 -5.08
C HIS A 20 2.53 -1.48 -3.85
N ASN A 21 1.40 -1.47 -3.14
CA ASN A 21 1.25 -0.65 -1.94
C ASN A 21 2.22 -1.06 -0.83
N ALA A 22 2.51 -2.37 -0.68
CA ALA A 22 3.49 -2.84 0.29
C ALA A 22 4.92 -2.42 -0.06
N ALA A 23 5.28 -2.47 -1.35
CA ALA A 23 6.56 -1.99 -1.83
C ALA A 23 6.75 -0.48 -1.56
N LEU A 24 5.74 0.35 -1.90
CA LEU A 24 5.79 1.79 -1.63
C LEU A 24 5.97 2.12 -0.14
N VAL A 25 5.20 1.47 0.74
CA VAL A 25 5.33 1.68 2.19
C VAL A 25 6.72 1.25 2.68
N LEU A 26 7.22 0.13 2.20
CA LEU A 26 8.54 -0.39 2.57
C LEU A 26 9.68 0.52 2.09
N ASP A 27 9.57 1.08 0.88
CA ASP A 27 10.56 1.99 0.33
C ASP A 27 10.63 3.29 1.14
N LEU A 28 9.49 3.85 1.54
CA LEU A 28 9.46 5.03 2.41
C LEU A 28 10.02 4.75 3.82
N LEU A 29 9.70 3.60 4.41
CA LEU A 29 10.28 3.18 5.69
C LEU A 29 11.80 3.06 5.61
N ARG A 30 12.33 2.50 4.52
CA ARG A 30 13.77 2.39 4.28
C ARG A 30 14.42 3.75 4.07
N ALA A 31 13.77 4.64 3.34
CA ALA A 31 14.27 6.01 3.10
C ALA A 31 14.36 6.82 4.40
N ALA A 32 13.42 6.62 5.34
CA ALA A 32 13.41 7.28 6.63
C ALA A 32 14.55 6.81 7.57
N GLY A 33 15.00 5.56 7.42
CA GLY A 33 16.13 5.03 8.18
C GLY A 33 15.90 5.09 9.71
N ALA A 34 16.94 5.45 10.45
CA ALA A 34 16.92 5.45 11.92
C ALA A 34 16.10 6.59 12.53
N GLU A 35 15.93 7.71 11.82
CA GLU A 35 15.06 8.82 12.25
C GLU A 35 13.59 8.39 12.31
N GLY A 36 13.23 7.38 11.51
CA GLY A 36 11.87 6.89 11.41
C GLY A 36 10.95 7.85 10.66
N ILE A 37 9.70 7.41 10.48
CA ILE A 37 8.67 8.18 9.79
C ILE A 37 7.33 7.89 10.45
N SER A 38 6.51 8.92 10.63
CA SER A 38 5.20 8.73 11.23
C SER A 38 4.25 8.01 10.28
N ARG A 39 3.19 7.42 10.86
CA ARG A 39 2.12 6.79 10.07
C ARG A 39 1.36 7.79 9.20
N LEU A 40 1.30 9.05 9.61
CA LEU A 40 0.63 10.10 8.85
C LEU A 40 1.46 10.47 7.61
N GLU A 41 2.77 10.68 7.77
CA GLU A 41 3.67 10.98 6.67
C GLU A 41 3.73 9.82 5.65
N LEU A 42 3.71 8.57 6.12
CA LEU A 42 3.57 7.41 5.24
C LEU A 42 2.25 7.41 4.46
N ALA A 43 1.15 7.78 5.11
CA ALA A 43 -0.17 7.85 4.47
C ALA A 43 -0.19 8.93 3.38
N GLU A 44 0.38 10.10 3.67
CA GLU A 44 0.52 11.20 2.72
C GLU A 44 1.42 10.81 1.53
N GLY A 45 2.58 10.20 1.79
CA GLY A 45 3.52 9.78 0.74
C GLY A 45 3.02 8.64 -0.16
N THR A 46 2.07 7.83 0.31
CA THR A 46 1.50 6.70 -0.46
C THR A 46 0.09 6.95 -1.00
N GLY A 47 -0.58 8.03 -0.56
CA GLY A 47 -2.00 8.25 -0.85
C GLY A 47 -2.94 7.23 -0.18
N LEU A 48 -2.45 6.48 0.81
CA LEU A 48 -3.22 5.49 1.56
C LEU A 48 -3.85 6.12 2.80
N THR A 49 -4.87 5.46 3.35
CA THR A 49 -5.35 5.85 4.67
C THR A 49 -4.35 5.44 5.76
N PRO A 50 -4.27 6.16 6.89
CA PRO A 50 -3.40 5.77 8.02
C PRO A 50 -3.66 4.34 8.52
N GLN A 51 -4.89 3.85 8.37
CA GLN A 51 -5.25 2.49 8.76
C GLN A 51 -4.77 1.44 7.76
N ALA A 52 -4.79 1.75 6.46
CA ALA A 52 -4.18 0.89 5.45
C ALA A 52 -2.66 0.80 5.65
N VAL A 53 -2.00 1.93 5.94
CA VAL A 53 -0.58 1.96 6.30
C VAL A 53 -0.33 1.07 7.52
N SER A 54 -1.09 1.23 8.60
CA SER A 54 -0.93 0.41 9.82
C SER A 54 -1.02 -1.09 9.53
N LYS A 55 -1.99 -1.52 8.70
CA LYS A 55 -2.15 -2.93 8.31
C LYS A 55 -0.97 -3.43 7.46
N ILE A 56 -0.49 -2.62 6.53
CA ILE A 56 0.65 -2.99 5.67
C ILE A 56 1.92 -3.09 6.52
N THR A 57 2.21 -2.11 7.37
CA THR A 57 3.40 -2.13 8.23
C THR A 57 3.38 -3.30 9.21
N ALA A 58 2.21 -3.66 9.75
CA ALA A 58 2.07 -4.86 10.58
C ALA A 58 2.48 -6.12 9.81
N ARG A 59 1.97 -6.31 8.59
CA ARG A 59 2.36 -7.44 7.74
C ARG A 59 3.84 -7.43 7.38
N LEU A 60 4.40 -6.27 7.05
CA LEU A 60 5.84 -6.15 6.78
C LEU A 60 6.69 -6.56 8.00
N ARG A 61 6.21 -6.32 9.22
CA ARG A 61 6.88 -6.79 10.46
C ARG A 61 6.75 -8.29 10.63
N GLU A 62 5.56 -8.85 10.40
CA GLU A 62 5.34 -10.30 10.39
C GLU A 62 6.26 -11.01 9.39
N ASP A 63 6.50 -10.39 8.23
CA ASP A 63 7.40 -10.86 7.18
C ASP A 63 8.89 -10.58 7.48
N GLY A 64 9.22 -9.90 8.58
CA GLY A 64 10.60 -9.54 8.96
C GLY A 64 11.23 -8.43 8.09
N LEU A 65 10.43 -7.70 7.32
CA LEU A 65 10.87 -6.65 6.39
C LEU A 65 10.90 -5.24 7.02
N ALA A 66 10.23 -5.05 8.16
CA ALA A 66 10.22 -3.79 8.91
C ALA A 66 10.33 -4.03 10.41
N ALA A 67 10.90 -3.07 11.15
CA ALA A 67 10.97 -3.12 12.61
C ALA A 67 9.80 -2.37 13.28
N GLY A 68 9.53 -2.68 14.54
CA GLY A 68 8.68 -1.85 15.41
C GLY A 68 9.36 -0.50 15.65
N ALA A 69 8.59 0.58 15.57
CA ALA A 69 8.98 1.85 16.17
C ALA A 69 8.68 1.78 17.67
#